data_AF-A0A8B7PC84-F1
#
_entry.id   AF-A0A8B7PC84-F1
#
_cell.length_a   1.000
_cell.length_b   1.000
_cell.length_c   1.000
_cell.angle_alpha   90.00
_cell.angle_beta   90.00
_cell.angle_gamma   90.00
#
_symmetry.space_group_name_H-M   'P 1'
#
loop_
_entity.id
_entity.type
_entity.pdbx_description
1 polymer ?
#
loop_
_entity_poly.entity_id
_entity_poly.type
_entity_poly.pdbx_seq_one_letter_code
_entity_poly.pdbx_strand_id
1 'polypeptide(L)'
;MAVQNGIKSNGWVGPETREEPLYDPALLQGLDWKSVTCMKDGVTSDSPGLGFRVRPLQRDDFNKGFLELLSHLTKVGDVTKEQFQARFDAMRACRDHYYVTVVEDLNKGTIIASATLAVELKFIRGCAKRGRLEDVVVSEEYRGRQLGKLIVSTITLLAKKVGCYKIGLDCKDSMKAFYNSFGYAGEKGNDNTMIIRF
;
A
#
# COMPACT_ATOMS: atom_id res chain seq x y z
N MET A 1 -54.37 -30.96 -2.11
CA MET A 1 -53.45 -30.02 -2.78
C MET A 1 -52.61 -29.35 -1.72
N ALA A 2 -51.27 -29.45 -1.83
CA ALA A 2 -50.17 -28.70 -1.18
C ALA A 2 -50.36 -28.21 0.29
N VAL A 3 -49.41 -28.34 1.20
CA VAL A 3 -48.06 -27.74 1.14
C VAL A 3 -47.07 -28.55 1.98
N GLN A 4 -45.88 -28.76 1.41
CA GLN A 4 -44.69 -29.35 2.02
C GLN A 4 -44.10 -28.43 3.10
N ASN A 5 -43.85 -28.96 4.30
CA ASN A 5 -42.94 -28.34 5.27
C ASN A 5 -41.54 -28.93 5.10
N GLY A 6 -40.75 -28.30 4.23
CA GLY A 6 -39.32 -28.56 4.11
C GLY A 6 -38.57 -27.88 5.24
N ILE A 7 -38.06 -28.67 6.18
CA ILE A 7 -37.02 -28.24 7.12
C ILE A 7 -35.74 -28.07 6.29
N LYS A 8 -35.40 -26.83 5.96
CA LYS A 8 -34.05 -26.49 5.48
C LYS A 8 -33.18 -26.23 6.70
N SER A 9 -32.17 -27.09 6.85
CA SER A 9 -31.08 -26.95 7.81
C SER A 9 -30.41 -25.59 7.68
N ASN A 10 -30.42 -24.80 8.76
CA ASN A 10 -29.52 -23.67 8.92
C ASN A 10 -28.09 -24.21 8.97
N GLY A 11 -27.39 -24.14 7.83
CA GLY A 11 -25.94 -24.26 7.80
C GLY A 11 -25.35 -23.10 8.58
N TRP A 12 -24.85 -23.38 9.78
CA TRP A 12 -23.93 -22.49 10.46
C TRP A 12 -22.66 -22.44 9.61
N VAL A 13 -22.57 -21.42 8.77
CA VAL A 13 -21.31 -21.04 8.15
C VAL A 13 -20.54 -20.37 9.28
N GLY A 14 -19.47 -21.00 9.77
CA GLY A 14 -18.55 -20.38 10.71
C GLY A 14 -18.04 -19.04 10.16
N PRO A 15 -17.41 -18.18 10.96
CA PRO A 15 -16.98 -16.88 10.48
C PRO A 15 -16.02 -17.09 9.31
N GLU A 16 -16.52 -16.90 8.08
CA GLU A 16 -15.68 -16.66 6.92
C GLU A 16 -14.80 -15.49 7.34
N THR A 17 -13.51 -15.75 7.54
CA THR A 17 -12.51 -14.74 7.82
C THR A 17 -12.44 -13.85 6.60
N ARG A 18 -13.38 -12.91 6.47
CA ARG A 18 -13.35 -11.91 5.41
C ARG A 18 -12.04 -11.18 5.57
N GLU A 19 -11.17 -11.33 4.58
CA GLU A 19 -9.95 -10.56 4.44
C GLU A 19 -10.32 -9.08 4.60
N GLU A 20 -10.10 -8.50 5.79
CA GLU A 20 -10.53 -7.14 6.09
C GLU A 20 -9.44 -6.16 5.63
N PRO A 21 -9.64 -5.42 4.53
CA PRO A 21 -8.62 -4.53 4.00
C PRO A 21 -8.61 -3.20 4.76
N LEU A 22 -7.44 -2.56 4.80
CA LEU A 22 -7.27 -1.26 5.44
C LEU A 22 -8.08 -0.16 4.76
N TYR A 23 -8.23 -0.24 3.43
CA TYR A 23 -9.02 0.67 2.60
C TYR A 23 -9.71 -0.09 1.47
N ASP A 24 -10.64 0.55 0.75
CA ASP A 24 -11.38 -0.08 -0.35
C ASP A 24 -10.44 -0.56 -1.49
N PRO A 25 -10.34 -1.88 -1.75
CA PRO A 25 -9.50 -2.41 -2.82
C PRO A 25 -9.85 -1.89 -4.23
N ALA A 26 -11.08 -1.46 -4.47
CA ALA A 26 -11.51 -0.91 -5.77
C ALA A 26 -10.74 0.37 -6.15
N LEU A 27 -10.12 1.04 -5.18
CA LEU A 27 -9.26 2.19 -5.44
C LEU A 27 -8.00 1.82 -6.24
N LEU A 28 -7.53 0.58 -6.17
CA LEU A 28 -6.37 0.11 -6.95
C LEU A 28 -6.70 -0.28 -8.39
N GLN A 29 -7.98 -0.40 -8.73
CA GLN A 29 -8.42 -0.79 -10.07
C GLN A 29 -8.42 0.42 -11.02
N GLY A 30 -8.08 0.20 -12.29
CA GLY A 30 -8.21 1.23 -13.32
C GLY A 30 -7.33 2.45 -13.09
N LEU A 31 -6.18 2.27 -12.43
CA LEU A 31 -5.16 3.30 -12.34
C LEU A 31 -4.60 3.60 -13.74
N ASP A 32 -4.28 4.87 -14.00
CA ASP A 32 -3.80 5.32 -15.32
C ASP A 32 -2.33 4.94 -15.54
N TRP A 33 -2.08 3.66 -15.82
CA TRP A 33 -0.75 3.12 -16.07
C TRP A 33 -0.12 3.62 -17.38
N LYS A 34 -0.89 4.26 -18.27
CA LYS A 34 -0.35 4.81 -19.53
C LYS A 34 0.64 5.95 -19.29
N SER A 35 0.54 6.66 -18.16
CA SER A 35 1.50 7.71 -17.79
C SER A 35 2.79 7.17 -17.17
N VAL A 36 2.89 5.86 -16.88
CA VAL A 36 4.06 5.26 -16.22
C VAL A 36 5.05 4.75 -17.28
N THR A 37 6.23 5.37 -17.35
CA THR A 37 7.25 5.06 -18.37
C THR A 37 8.39 4.18 -17.86
N CYS A 38 8.52 4.01 -16.55
CA CYS A 38 9.64 3.29 -15.93
C CYS A 38 9.44 1.77 -15.82
N MET A 39 8.22 1.28 -16.07
CA MET A 39 7.83 -0.13 -16.06
C MET A 39 8.09 -0.79 -17.41
N LYS A 40 8.46 -2.07 -17.39
CA LYS A 40 8.61 -2.90 -18.59
C LYS A 40 7.54 -3.99 -18.61
N ASP A 41 7.38 -4.63 -19.77
CA ASP A 41 6.61 -5.87 -19.94
C ASP A 41 5.12 -5.76 -19.57
N GLY A 42 4.55 -4.55 -19.58
CA GLY A 42 3.13 -4.32 -19.32
C GLY A 42 2.69 -4.60 -17.88
N VAL A 43 3.63 -4.68 -16.92
CA VAL A 43 3.34 -4.94 -15.51
C VAL A 43 2.58 -3.76 -14.88
N THR A 44 1.46 -4.04 -14.23
CA THR A 44 0.58 -3.06 -13.56
C THR A 44 0.13 -3.56 -12.19
N SER A 45 -0.62 -2.76 -11.43
CA SER A 45 -1.27 -3.21 -10.18
C SER A 45 -2.31 -4.30 -10.42
N ASP A 46 -3.02 -4.24 -11.55
CA ASP A 46 -4.02 -5.25 -11.94
C ASP A 46 -3.37 -6.53 -12.49
N SER A 47 -2.17 -6.40 -13.07
CA SER A 47 -1.39 -7.51 -13.66
C SER A 47 0.09 -7.44 -13.20
N PRO A 48 0.38 -7.73 -11.92
CA PRO A 48 1.72 -7.54 -11.35
C PRO A 48 2.75 -8.63 -11.73
N GLY A 49 2.31 -9.65 -12.46
CA GLY A 49 3.08 -10.85 -12.76
C GLY A 49 2.44 -12.11 -12.17
N LEU A 50 2.79 -13.27 -12.73
CA LEU A 50 2.22 -14.55 -12.30
C LEU A 50 2.58 -14.82 -10.83
N GLY A 51 1.56 -15.15 -10.03
CA GLY A 51 1.73 -15.48 -8.61
C GLY A 51 1.88 -14.27 -7.69
N PHE A 52 1.74 -13.03 -8.18
CA PHE A 52 1.75 -11.83 -7.35
C PHE A 52 0.38 -11.16 -7.29
N ARG A 53 0.09 -10.50 -6.16
CA ARG A 53 -1.14 -9.72 -5.95
C ARG A 53 -0.82 -8.39 -5.31
N VAL A 54 -1.25 -7.28 -5.92
CA VAL A 54 -1.22 -5.94 -5.29
C VAL A 54 -2.57 -5.71 -4.62
N ARG A 55 -2.55 -5.36 -3.33
CA ARG A 55 -3.79 -5.16 -2.55
C ARG A 55 -3.55 -4.25 -1.34
N PRO A 56 -4.61 -3.74 -0.69
CA PRO A 56 -4.47 -3.12 0.62
C PRO A 56 -3.86 -4.09 1.64
N LEU A 57 -3.16 -3.54 2.63
CA LEU A 57 -2.82 -4.27 3.85
C LEU A 57 -4.09 -4.84 4.47
N GLN A 58 -4.02 -6.08 4.95
CA GLN A 58 -5.11 -6.77 5.64
C GLN A 58 -4.72 -7.05 7.08
N ARG A 59 -5.74 -7.18 7.95
CA ARG A 59 -5.53 -7.44 9.38
C ARG A 59 -4.68 -8.69 9.67
N ASP A 60 -4.78 -9.71 8.83
CA ASP A 60 -4.04 -10.96 9.01
C ASP A 60 -2.64 -10.96 8.39
N ASP A 61 -2.21 -9.87 7.73
CA ASP A 61 -0.86 -9.78 7.16
C ASP A 61 0.25 -9.77 8.23
N PHE A 62 -0.12 -9.60 9.51
CA PHE A 62 0.76 -9.93 10.64
C PHE A 62 1.31 -11.36 10.52
N ASN A 63 0.47 -12.34 10.15
CA ASN A 63 0.89 -13.73 9.99
C ASN A 63 1.57 -14.00 8.64
N LYS A 64 1.62 -13.00 7.73
CA LYS A 64 2.18 -13.13 6.38
C LYS A 64 3.55 -12.44 6.24
N GLY A 65 4.23 -12.14 7.34
CA GLY A 65 5.59 -11.61 7.31
C GLY A 65 5.68 -10.09 7.12
N PHE A 66 4.60 -9.32 7.35
CA PHE A 66 4.60 -7.89 7.06
C PHE A 66 5.59 -7.09 7.92
N LEU A 67 5.69 -7.40 9.21
CA LEU A 67 6.62 -6.71 10.11
C LEU A 67 8.08 -7.09 9.83
N GLU A 68 8.30 -8.35 9.46
CA GLU A 68 9.59 -8.87 9.00
C GLU A 68 10.03 -8.14 7.73
N LEU A 69 9.12 -7.91 6.78
CA LEU A 69 9.42 -7.10 5.60
C LEU A 69 9.82 -5.66 5.98
N LEU A 70 9.08 -5.00 6.88
CA LEU A 70 9.40 -3.65 7.33
C LEU A 70 10.76 -3.56 8.05
N SER A 71 11.21 -4.66 8.67
CA SER A 71 12.52 -4.73 9.33
C SER A 71 13.70 -4.53 8.36
N HIS A 72 13.51 -4.79 7.06
CA HIS A 72 14.51 -4.51 6.03
C HIS A 72 14.67 -3.00 5.74
N LEU A 73 13.70 -2.17 6.14
CA LEU A 73 13.73 -0.72 5.96
C LEU A 73 14.28 -0.01 7.20
N THR A 74 13.77 -0.37 8.38
CA THR A 74 14.11 0.28 9.65
C THR A 74 13.81 -0.62 10.84
N LYS A 75 14.18 -0.17 12.04
CA LYS A 75 13.85 -0.87 13.29
C LYS A 75 12.32 -0.86 13.51
N VAL A 76 11.72 -2.06 13.56
CA VAL A 76 10.31 -2.25 13.90
C VAL A 76 10.11 -2.41 15.41
N GLY A 77 10.99 -3.18 16.07
CA GLY A 77 10.85 -3.55 17.49
C GLY A 77 9.94 -4.77 17.70
N ASP A 78 9.67 -5.09 18.97
CA ASP A 78 8.88 -6.26 19.37
C ASP A 78 7.39 -5.91 19.38
N VAL A 79 6.76 -5.90 18.20
CA VAL A 79 5.34 -5.59 18.04
C VAL A 79 4.50 -6.85 18.17
N THR A 80 3.58 -6.89 19.13
CA THR A 80 2.65 -8.02 19.30
C THR A 80 1.51 -7.98 18.27
N LYS A 81 0.81 -9.11 18.09
CA LYS A 81 -0.35 -9.20 17.20
C LYS A 81 -1.44 -8.20 17.60
N GLU A 82 -1.67 -8.04 18.89
CA GLU A 82 -2.66 -7.12 19.46
C GLU A 82 -2.28 -5.66 19.16
N GLN A 83 -1.00 -5.31 19.30
CA GLN A 83 -0.51 -3.97 18.96
C GLN A 83 -0.63 -3.68 17.46
N PHE A 84 -0.30 -4.67 16.61
CA PHE A 84 -0.50 -4.56 15.17
C PHE A 84 -1.97 -4.32 14.81
N GLN A 85 -2.87 -5.12 15.37
CA GLN A 85 -4.31 -5.00 15.12
C GLN A 85 -4.87 -3.67 15.63
N ALA A 86 -4.48 -3.24 16.83
CA ALA A 86 -4.87 -1.94 17.36
C ALA A 86 -4.36 -0.78 16.49
N ARG A 87 -3.13 -0.87 15.95
CA ARG A 87 -2.61 0.11 15.00
C ARG A 87 -3.36 0.10 13.68
N PHE A 88 -3.68 -1.09 13.15
CA PHE A 88 -4.49 -1.26 11.95
C PHE A 88 -5.86 -0.59 12.11
N ASP A 89 -6.53 -0.80 13.25
CA ASP A 89 -7.81 -0.17 13.58
C ASP A 89 -7.73 1.35 13.64
N ALA A 90 -6.69 1.88 14.31
CA ALA A 90 -6.46 3.32 14.37
C ALA A 90 -6.24 3.93 12.98
N MET A 91 -5.43 3.28 12.13
CA MET A 91 -5.20 3.73 10.76
C MET A 91 -6.50 3.70 9.94
N ARG A 92 -7.29 2.63 10.06
CA ARG A 92 -8.56 2.48 9.32
C ARG A 92 -9.62 3.49 9.75
N ALA A 93 -9.63 3.87 11.04
CA ALA A 93 -10.52 4.91 11.56
C ALA A 93 -10.19 6.31 11.00
N CYS A 94 -8.93 6.56 10.63
CA CYS A 94 -8.52 7.78 9.92
C CYS A 94 -8.96 7.71 8.45
N ARG A 95 -10.25 7.94 8.21
CA ARG A 95 -10.86 7.90 6.87
C ARG A 95 -10.05 8.73 5.87
N ASP A 96 -9.84 8.14 4.70
CA ASP A 96 -9.15 8.71 3.55
C ASP A 96 -7.70 9.16 3.80
N HIS A 97 -7.05 8.72 4.89
CA HIS A 97 -5.69 9.12 5.23
C HIS A 97 -4.63 8.06 4.90
N TYR A 98 -4.76 6.84 5.41
CA TYR A 98 -3.75 5.78 5.26
C TYR A 98 -4.13 4.78 4.16
N TYR A 99 -3.28 4.63 3.15
CA TYR A 99 -3.39 3.60 2.12
C TYR A 99 -2.13 2.74 2.09
N VAL A 100 -1.95 1.91 3.12
CA VAL A 100 -0.86 0.92 3.15
C VAL A 100 -1.16 -0.17 2.12
N THR A 101 -0.31 -0.27 1.11
CA THR A 101 -0.50 -1.17 -0.03
C THR A 101 0.64 -2.15 -0.10
N VAL A 102 0.33 -3.42 -0.30
CA VAL A 102 1.27 -4.52 -0.28
C VAL A 102 1.29 -5.29 -1.60
N VAL A 103 2.41 -5.94 -1.89
CA VAL A 103 2.51 -7.01 -2.87
C VAL A 103 2.70 -8.32 -2.12
N GLU A 104 1.83 -9.29 -2.40
CA GLU A 104 1.87 -10.64 -1.84
C GLU A 104 2.39 -11.63 -2.89
N ASP A 105 3.27 -12.55 -2.48
CA ASP A 105 3.56 -13.77 -3.23
C ASP A 105 2.54 -14.84 -2.86
N LEU A 106 1.64 -15.16 -3.79
CA LEU A 106 0.56 -16.11 -3.59
C LEU A 106 1.07 -17.56 -3.46
N ASN A 107 2.26 -17.87 -3.97
CA ASN A 107 2.84 -19.21 -3.84
C ASN A 107 3.39 -19.44 -2.43
N LYS A 108 3.89 -18.38 -1.78
CA LYS A 108 4.45 -18.45 -0.43
C LYS A 108 3.48 -17.98 0.66
N GLY A 109 2.42 -17.25 0.30
CA GLY A 109 1.52 -16.62 1.25
C GLY A 109 2.18 -15.50 2.07
N THR A 110 3.19 -14.82 1.51
CA THR A 110 3.99 -13.81 2.23
C THR A 110 3.95 -12.45 1.57
N ILE A 111 4.10 -11.40 2.38
CA ILE A 111 4.21 -10.03 1.90
C ILE A 111 5.66 -9.75 1.49
N ILE A 112 5.84 -9.32 0.24
CA ILE A 112 7.16 -9.19 -0.39
C ILE A 112 7.51 -7.75 -0.78
N ALA A 113 6.54 -6.84 -0.84
CA ALA A 113 6.78 -5.40 -0.97
C ALA A 113 5.64 -4.61 -0.31
N SER A 114 5.95 -3.39 0.12
CA SER A 114 4.99 -2.47 0.71
C SER A 114 5.35 -1.02 0.41
N ALA A 115 4.34 -0.17 0.35
CA ALA A 115 4.49 1.28 0.46
C ALA A 115 3.20 1.89 1.02
N THR A 116 3.33 3.06 1.64
CA THR A 116 2.22 3.78 2.26
C THR A 116 1.98 5.09 1.51
N LEU A 117 0.72 5.34 1.15
CA LEU A 117 0.25 6.71 0.89
C LEU A 117 -0.35 7.26 2.18
N ALA A 118 0.20 8.38 2.68
CA ALA A 118 -0.45 9.19 3.70
C ALA A 118 -1.03 10.46 3.06
N VAL A 119 -2.31 10.74 3.26
CA VAL A 119 -3.01 11.89 2.67
C VAL A 119 -3.30 12.95 3.71
N GLU A 120 -2.68 14.11 3.55
CA GLU A 120 -2.87 15.27 4.42
C GLU A 120 -3.91 16.23 3.82
N LEU A 121 -4.93 16.58 4.62
CA LEU A 121 -5.89 17.64 4.27
C LEU A 121 -5.26 19.02 4.53
N LYS A 122 -5.45 19.95 3.60
CA LYS A 122 -4.88 21.30 3.67
C LYS A 122 -5.95 22.34 3.42
N PHE A 123 -5.92 23.48 4.12
CA PHE A 123 -6.77 24.64 3.74
C PHE A 123 -6.26 25.36 2.50
N ILE A 124 -4.94 25.41 2.32
CA ILE A 124 -4.30 26.01 1.14
C ILE A 124 -4.74 25.28 -0.14
N ARG A 125 -4.59 25.97 -1.29
CA ARG A 125 -4.99 25.45 -2.61
C ARG A 125 -6.48 25.07 -2.67
N GLY A 126 -7.32 25.75 -1.90
CA GLY A 126 -8.78 25.55 -1.91
C GLY A 126 -9.19 24.24 -1.26
N CYS A 127 -8.78 24.01 -0.01
CA CYS A 127 -9.09 22.77 0.73
C CYS A 127 -8.51 21.49 0.08
N ALA A 128 -7.31 21.57 -0.50
CA ALA A 128 -6.73 20.47 -1.26
C ALA A 128 -6.18 19.31 -0.39
N LYS A 129 -5.85 18.20 -1.04
CA LYS A 129 -5.17 17.03 -0.44
C LYS A 129 -3.72 16.94 -0.89
N ARG A 130 -2.79 16.62 0.01
CA ARG A 130 -1.38 16.33 -0.30
C ARG A 130 -1.04 14.89 0.04
N GLY A 131 -0.45 14.15 -0.89
CA GLY A 131 0.09 12.83 -0.64
C GLY A 131 1.51 12.86 -0.07
N ARG A 132 1.84 11.86 0.73
CA ARG A 132 3.21 11.48 1.09
C ARG A 132 3.40 9.99 0.81
N LEU A 133 4.47 9.66 0.10
CA LEU A 133 4.92 8.29 -0.11
C LEU A 133 5.89 7.93 1.02
N GLU A 134 5.48 6.99 1.86
CA GLU A 134 6.22 6.57 3.05
C GLU A 134 6.46 5.05 3.01
N ASP A 135 7.39 4.58 3.84
CA ASP A 135 7.61 3.17 4.15
C ASP A 135 7.76 2.23 2.94
N VAL A 136 8.45 2.71 1.88
CA VAL A 136 8.72 1.92 0.67
C VAL A 136 9.75 0.84 0.98
N VAL A 137 9.36 -0.42 0.83
CA VAL A 137 10.24 -1.57 1.07
C VAL A 137 9.94 -2.72 0.13
N VAL A 138 10.99 -3.44 -0.26
CA VAL A 138 10.92 -4.68 -1.05
C VAL A 138 11.83 -5.71 -0.40
N SER A 139 11.32 -6.93 -0.24
CA SER A 139 12.08 -8.08 0.26
C SER A 139 13.36 -8.27 -0.57
N GLU A 140 14.47 -8.57 0.09
CA GLU A 140 15.78 -8.65 -0.57
C GLU A 140 15.81 -9.73 -1.66
N GLU A 141 15.15 -10.86 -1.41
CA GLU A 141 15.00 -11.99 -2.35
C GLU A 141 14.28 -11.59 -3.65
N TYR A 142 13.46 -10.54 -3.60
CA TYR A 142 12.61 -10.08 -4.71
C TYR A 142 13.11 -8.78 -5.35
N ARG A 143 14.27 -8.26 -4.92
CA ARG A 143 14.89 -7.09 -5.57
C ARG A 143 15.27 -7.41 -7.02
N GLY A 144 15.31 -6.37 -7.86
CA GLY A 144 15.58 -6.52 -9.31
C GLY A 144 14.38 -6.99 -10.14
N ARG A 145 13.26 -7.39 -9.52
CA ARG A 145 12.04 -7.89 -10.22
C ARG A 145 10.98 -6.82 -10.49
N GLN A 146 11.39 -5.56 -10.62
CA GLN A 146 10.51 -4.39 -10.82
C GLN A 146 9.49 -4.09 -9.69
N LEU A 147 9.43 -4.86 -8.59
CA LEU A 147 8.44 -4.66 -7.51
C LEU A 147 8.51 -3.28 -6.84
N GLY A 148 9.71 -2.73 -6.65
CA GLY A 148 9.87 -1.37 -6.14
C GLY A 148 9.25 -0.33 -7.09
N LYS A 149 9.38 -0.55 -8.39
CA LYS A 149 8.76 0.33 -9.40
C LYS A 149 7.25 0.17 -9.43
N LEU A 150 6.77 -1.07 -9.34
CA LEU A 150 5.35 -1.40 -9.28
C LEU A 150 4.68 -0.70 -8.11
N ILE A 151 5.20 -0.85 -6.89
CA ILE A 151 4.54 -0.32 -5.70
C ILE A 151 4.58 1.22 -5.64
N VAL A 152 5.71 1.83 -6.01
CA VAL A 152 5.85 3.31 -6.06
C VAL A 152 4.94 3.91 -7.13
N SER A 153 4.85 3.30 -8.32
CA SER A 153 3.95 3.75 -9.38
C SER A 153 2.49 3.61 -8.96
N THR A 154 2.14 2.48 -8.33
CA THR A 154 0.78 2.23 -7.81
C THR A 154 0.37 3.32 -6.83
N ILE A 155 1.21 3.63 -5.83
CA ILE A 155 0.91 4.68 -4.84
C ILE A 155 0.83 6.06 -5.50
N THR A 156 1.72 6.37 -6.44
CA THR A 156 1.74 7.67 -7.13
C THR A 156 0.46 7.88 -7.94
N LEU A 157 0.00 6.86 -8.67
CA LEU A 157 -1.27 6.89 -9.40
C LEU A 157 -2.47 6.92 -8.45
N LEU A 158 -2.44 6.17 -7.35
CA LEU A 158 -3.48 6.18 -6.33
C LEU A 158 -3.63 7.59 -5.72
N ALA A 159 -2.52 8.27 -5.40
CA ALA A 159 -2.54 9.63 -4.89
C ALA A 159 -3.25 10.60 -5.84
N LYS A 160 -2.98 10.50 -7.15
CA LYS A 160 -3.69 11.27 -8.18
C LYS A 160 -5.19 10.92 -8.20
N LYS A 161 -5.53 9.63 -8.16
CA LYS A 161 -6.93 9.15 -8.18
C LYS A 161 -7.74 9.63 -6.98
N VAL A 162 -7.15 9.69 -5.78
CA VAL A 162 -7.84 10.17 -4.56
C VAL A 162 -7.87 11.70 -4.42
N GLY A 163 -7.36 12.42 -5.43
CA GLY A 163 -7.47 13.87 -5.56
C GLY A 163 -6.32 14.66 -4.93
N CYS A 164 -5.14 14.07 -4.72
CA CYS A 164 -3.99 14.81 -4.24
C CYS A 164 -3.48 15.78 -5.32
N TYR A 165 -3.27 17.05 -4.95
CA TYR A 165 -2.72 18.05 -5.88
C TYR A 165 -1.21 17.85 -6.11
N LYS A 166 -0.52 17.24 -5.14
CA LYS A 166 0.84 16.73 -5.27
C LYS A 166 1.13 15.60 -4.29
N ILE A 167 2.16 14.82 -4.58
CA ILE A 167 2.76 13.82 -3.70
C ILE A 167 4.25 14.14 -3.50
N GLY A 168 4.80 13.83 -2.33
CA GLY A 168 6.25 13.94 -2.07
C GLY A 168 6.75 12.79 -1.20
N LEU A 169 8.06 12.71 -1.05
CA LEU A 169 8.77 11.71 -0.24
C LEU A 169 10.10 12.30 0.23
N ASP A 170 10.67 11.72 1.27
CA ASP A 170 12.06 11.93 1.67
C ASP A 170 12.90 10.72 1.24
N CYS A 171 14.10 10.94 0.69
CA CYS A 171 15.00 9.85 0.32
C CYS A 171 16.47 10.21 0.46
N LYS A 172 17.31 9.17 0.54
CA LYS A 172 18.78 9.32 0.44
C LYS A 172 19.16 9.79 -0.96
N ASP A 173 20.26 10.53 -1.07
CA ASP A 173 20.76 11.02 -2.37
C ASP A 173 20.96 9.90 -3.40
N SER A 174 21.44 8.74 -2.98
CA SER A 174 21.63 7.56 -3.84
C SER A 174 20.32 7.03 -4.45
N MET A 175 19.16 7.39 -3.89
CA MET A 175 17.84 6.98 -4.37
C MET A 175 17.18 8.03 -5.28
N LYS A 176 17.76 9.22 -5.45
CA LYS A 176 17.18 10.28 -6.31
C LYS A 176 16.94 9.78 -7.74
N ALA A 177 17.92 9.10 -8.34
CA ALA A 177 17.79 8.57 -9.70
C ALA A 177 16.63 7.55 -9.82
N PHE A 178 16.41 6.73 -8.80
CA PHE A 178 15.28 5.81 -8.75
C PHE A 178 13.96 6.59 -8.74
N TYR A 179 13.79 7.55 -7.82
CA TYR A 179 12.54 8.30 -7.71
C TYR A 179 12.26 9.24 -8.90
N ASN A 180 13.31 9.80 -9.50
CA ASN A 180 13.19 10.61 -10.72
C ASN A 180 12.56 9.82 -11.88
N SER A 181 12.76 8.50 -11.93
CA SER A 181 12.15 7.65 -12.96
C SER A 181 10.62 7.60 -12.91
N PHE A 182 10.00 8.03 -11.82
CA PHE A 182 8.53 8.13 -11.68
C PHE A 182 8.01 9.56 -11.79
N GLY A 183 8.88 10.53 -12.13
CA GLY A 183 8.52 11.95 -12.25
C GLY A 183 8.64 12.76 -10.95
N TYR A 184 9.17 12.19 -9.87
CA TYR A 184 9.59 12.99 -8.71
C TYR A 184 10.78 13.86 -9.10
N ALA A 185 10.89 15.03 -8.48
CA ALA A 185 12.04 15.91 -8.64
C ALA A 185 12.23 16.73 -7.36
N GLY A 186 13.49 17.10 -7.07
CA GLY A 186 13.77 18.08 -6.02
C GLY A 186 13.23 19.46 -6.43
N GLU A 187 12.50 20.12 -5.54
CA GLU A 187 12.12 21.52 -5.71
C GLU A 187 13.34 22.39 -5.36
N LYS A 188 14.06 22.93 -6.36
CA LYS A 188 15.29 23.72 -6.14
C LYS A 188 15.07 24.83 -5.11
N GLY A 189 15.84 24.80 -4.02
CA GLY A 189 15.74 25.76 -2.92
C GLY A 189 14.68 25.42 -1.87
N ASN A 190 13.99 24.28 -2.01
CA ASN A 190 12.94 23.79 -1.13
C ASN A 190 12.97 22.25 -0.99
N ASP A 191 14.15 21.64 -1.13
CA ASP A 191 14.38 20.18 -1.11
C ASP A 191 15.22 19.72 0.09
N ASN A 192 15.38 20.58 1.10
CA ASN A 192 16.01 20.23 2.37
C ASN A 192 15.01 19.56 3.32
N THR A 193 15.42 18.46 3.96
CA THR A 193 14.67 17.81 5.03
C THR A 193 15.34 18.11 6.38
N MET A 194 14.58 18.59 7.35
CA MET A 194 15.06 18.90 8.71
C MET A 194 14.33 18.01 9.73
N ILE A 195 15.06 17.40 10.66
CA ILE A 195 14.52 16.41 11.60
C ILE A 195 15.07 16.67 13.01
N ILE A 196 14.19 16.70 14.00
CA ILE A 196 14.52 16.56 15.42
C ILE A 196 14.05 15.18 15.88
N ARG A 197 14.89 14.46 16.62
CA ARG A 197 14.55 13.16 17.22
C ARG A 197 14.29 13.36 18.71
N PHE A 198 13.26 12.70 19.21
CA PHE A 198 12.89 12.67 20.63
C PHE A 198 13.21 11.29 21.21
#